data_AF-A0A2N2IGL4-F1
#
_entry.id   AF-A0A2N2IGL4-F1
#
_cell.length_a   1.000
_cell.length_b   1.000
_cell.length_c   1.000
_cell.angle_alpha   90.00
_cell.angle_beta   90.00
_cell.angle_gamma   90.00
#
_symmetry.space_group_name_H-M   'P 1'
#
loop_
_entity.id
_entity.type
_entity.pdbx_description
1 polymer ?
#
loop_
_entity_poly.entity_id
_entity_poly.type
_entity_poly.pdbx_seq_one_letter_code
_entity_poly.pdbx_strand_id
1 'polypeptide(L)'
;MLLLVFMTDFAKISLATDRVQPSPKPETWNIGGFIEVAVALGVAMVLETLLFLYVGWTRFGLASNDNALYTFSFLMLLYFAAFSIVSARERRWFWTTAPSKTLVAAVTAEVAVGTVLTLIGLPGLAPLPWWLTFAVFAYALFSCLLVNDALKVAMIKWRVPIAVG
;
A
#
# COMPACT_ATOMS: atom_id res chain seq x y z
N MET A 1 3.85 -7.11 -14.43
CA MET A 1 4.43 -5.92 -13.76
C MET A 1 3.99 -4.61 -14.40
N LEU A 2 3.99 -4.42 -15.72
CA LEU A 2 3.48 -3.19 -16.36
C LEU A 2 2.03 -2.85 -15.96
N LEU A 3 1.15 -3.86 -15.92
CA LEU A 3 -0.23 -3.70 -15.47
C LEU A 3 -0.33 -3.09 -14.06
N LEU A 4 0.53 -3.52 -13.13
CA LEU A 4 0.53 -3.02 -11.76
C LEU A 4 0.84 -1.52 -11.73
N VAL A 5 1.91 -1.10 -12.42
CA VAL A 5 2.32 0.32 -12.47
C VAL A 5 1.19 1.17 -13.03
N PHE A 6 0.64 0.75 -14.18
CA PHE A 6 -0.48 1.45 -14.83
C PHE A 6 -1.69 1.58 -13.90
N MET A 7 -2.06 0.52 -13.20
CA MET A 7 -3.21 0.54 -12.28
C MET A 7 -2.98 1.49 -11.10
N THR A 8 -1.80 1.44 -10.48
CA THR A 8 -1.50 2.25 -9.29
C THR A 8 -1.35 3.75 -9.55
N ASP A 9 -1.11 4.15 -10.80
CA ASP A 9 -0.90 5.56 -11.13
C ASP A 9 -2.18 6.40 -11.01
N PHE A 10 -3.36 5.81 -11.22
CA PHE A 10 -4.62 6.51 -11.03
C PHE A 10 -4.81 6.98 -9.57
N ALA A 11 -4.49 6.12 -8.60
CA ALA A 11 -4.53 6.48 -7.20
C ALA A 11 -3.51 7.58 -6.87
N LYS A 12 -2.29 7.51 -7.42
CA LYS A 12 -1.27 8.56 -7.21
C LYS A 12 -1.69 9.91 -7.78
N ILE A 13 -2.28 9.94 -8.99
CA ILE A 13 -2.78 11.19 -9.59
C ILE A 13 -3.90 11.78 -8.74
N SER A 14 -4.77 10.92 -8.18
CA SER A 14 -5.88 11.38 -7.34
C SER A 14 -5.44 12.10 -6.05
N LEU A 15 -4.19 11.88 -5.57
CA LEU A 15 -3.63 12.61 -4.43
C LEU A 15 -3.57 14.12 -4.67
N ALA A 16 -3.47 14.57 -5.93
CA ALA A 16 -3.51 16.00 -6.25
C ALA A 16 -4.86 16.65 -5.90
N THR A 17 -5.93 15.86 -5.79
CA THR A 17 -7.27 16.32 -5.40
C THR A 17 -7.53 16.16 -3.90
N ASP A 18 -6.56 15.64 -3.15
CA ASP A 18 -6.74 15.29 -1.76
C ASP A 18 -6.72 16.52 -0.84
N ARG A 19 -7.48 16.45 0.25
CA ARG A 19 -7.58 17.53 1.25
C ARG A 19 -6.83 17.12 2.51
N VAL A 20 -5.57 17.50 2.59
CA VAL A 20 -4.72 17.31 3.76
C VAL A 20 -4.73 18.54 4.66
N GLN A 21 -4.52 18.36 5.95
CA GLN A 21 -4.42 19.51 6.87
C GLN A 21 -3.10 20.26 6.63
N PRO A 22 -3.14 21.60 6.43
CA PRO A 22 -1.92 22.39 6.31
C PRO A 22 -1.17 22.46 7.64
N SER A 23 0.15 22.65 7.57
CA SER A 23 0.99 22.85 8.77
C SER A 23 0.65 24.18 9.44
N PRO A 24 0.55 24.25 10.78
CA PRO A 24 0.29 25.51 11.49
C PRO A 24 1.49 26.46 11.51
N LYS A 25 2.68 25.99 11.09
CA LYS A 25 3.91 26.79 11.02
C LYS A 25 4.43 26.85 9.59
N PRO A 26 5.13 27.93 9.20
CA PRO A 26 5.81 28.00 7.92
C PRO A 26 6.81 26.84 7.77
N GLU A 27 6.65 26.03 6.74
CA GLU A 27 7.55 24.91 6.44
C GLU A 27 8.64 25.40 5.49
N THR A 28 9.90 25.21 5.86
CA THR A 28 10.99 25.20 4.89
C THR A 28 11.03 23.80 4.28
N TRP A 29 11.30 23.65 2.98
CA TRP A 29 11.31 22.34 2.29
C TRP A 29 12.50 21.44 2.72
N ASN A 30 12.67 21.26 4.02
CA ASN A 30 13.65 20.38 4.63
C ASN A 30 13.06 18.97 4.73
N ILE A 31 13.18 18.23 3.63
CA ILE A 31 12.62 16.88 3.49
C ILE A 31 13.48 15.77 4.10
N GLY A 32 14.62 16.09 4.75
CA GLY A 32 15.56 15.09 5.25
C GLY A 32 14.92 14.07 6.21
N GLY A 33 14.13 14.55 7.18
CA GLY A 33 13.42 13.67 8.11
C GLY A 33 12.33 12.83 7.41
N PHE A 34 11.67 13.36 6.37
CA PHE A 34 10.71 12.60 5.58
C PHE A 34 11.38 11.51 4.73
N ILE A 35 12.60 11.74 4.24
CA ILE A 35 13.38 10.72 3.53
C ILE A 35 13.70 9.55 4.46
N GLU A 36 14.13 9.82 5.70
CA GLU A 36 14.40 8.74 6.68
C GLU A 36 13.15 7.90 6.98
N VAL A 37 12.00 8.56 7.16
CA VAL A 37 10.70 7.88 7.36
C VAL A 37 10.37 7.02 6.13
N ALA A 38 10.52 7.56 4.92
CA ALA A 38 10.24 6.85 3.68
C ALA A 38 11.14 5.62 3.48
N VAL A 39 12.43 5.73 3.80
CA VAL A 39 13.37 4.59 3.75
C VAL A 39 12.96 3.50 4.72
N ALA A 40 12.65 3.86 5.97
CA ALA A 40 12.24 2.88 6.98
C ALA A 40 10.93 2.17 6.61
N LEU A 41 9.92 2.91 6.11
CA LEU A 41 8.68 2.32 5.62
C LEU A 41 8.93 1.43 4.40
N GLY A 42 9.78 1.84 3.46
CA GLY A 42 10.15 1.02 2.31
C GLY A 42 10.81 -0.30 2.72
N VAL A 43 11.75 -0.26 3.67
CA VAL A 43 12.38 -1.47 4.21
C VAL A 43 11.35 -2.37 4.91
N ALA A 44 10.46 -1.79 5.73
CA ALA A 44 9.39 -2.55 6.38
C ALA A 44 8.49 -3.25 5.36
N MET A 45 8.00 -2.51 4.36
CA MET A 45 7.14 -3.08 3.30
C MET A 45 7.85 -4.17 2.49
N VAL A 46 9.15 -4.03 2.19
CA VAL A 46 9.93 -5.09 1.52
C VAL A 46 10.01 -6.33 2.39
N LEU A 47 10.30 -6.19 3.69
CA LEU A 47 10.37 -7.32 4.60
C LEU A 47 9.00 -8.02 4.75
N GLU A 48 7.92 -7.26 4.86
CA GLU A 48 6.56 -7.77 4.97
C GLU A 48 6.13 -8.53 3.70
N THR A 49 6.36 -7.93 2.53
CA THR A 49 6.02 -8.59 1.26
C THR A 49 6.85 -9.85 1.01
N LEU A 50 8.16 -9.84 1.33
CA LEU A 50 9.00 -11.03 1.23
C LEU A 50 8.58 -12.12 2.24
N LEU A 51 8.23 -11.74 3.46
CA LEU A 51 7.74 -12.66 4.48
C LEU A 51 6.46 -13.36 4.00
N PHE A 52 5.50 -12.60 3.48
CA PHE A 52 4.23 -13.18 3.04
C PHE A 52 4.37 -13.97 1.74
N LEU A 53 5.25 -13.56 0.84
CA LEU A 53 5.65 -14.34 -0.32
C LEU A 53 6.28 -15.68 0.08
N TYR A 54 7.15 -15.68 1.09
CA TYR A 54 7.75 -16.91 1.62
C TYR A 54 6.69 -17.86 2.23
N VAL A 55 5.71 -17.31 2.95
CA VAL A 55 4.57 -18.09 3.45
C VAL A 55 3.75 -18.65 2.30
N GLY A 56 3.47 -17.86 1.25
CA GLY A 56 2.77 -18.33 0.07
C GLY A 56 3.50 -19.44 -0.68
N TRP A 57 4.82 -19.28 -0.84
CA TRP A 57 5.68 -20.28 -1.45
C TRP A 57 5.67 -21.60 -0.69
N THR A 58 5.84 -21.56 0.64
CA THR A 58 6.06 -22.77 1.45
C THR A 58 4.78 -23.43 1.96
N ARG A 59 3.73 -22.66 2.29
CA ARG A 59 2.50 -23.17 2.93
C ARG A 59 1.32 -23.30 2.00
N PHE A 60 1.24 -22.47 0.96
CA PHE A 60 0.07 -22.43 0.07
C PHE A 60 0.29 -23.18 -1.26
N GLY A 61 1.41 -23.90 -1.39
CA GLY A 61 1.69 -24.74 -2.57
C GLY A 61 1.94 -23.93 -3.85
N LEU A 62 2.23 -22.63 -3.75
CA LEU A 62 2.53 -21.80 -4.92
C LEU A 62 3.90 -22.12 -5.55
N ALA A 63 4.76 -22.87 -4.85
CA ALA A 63 6.07 -23.31 -5.36
C ALA A 63 6.01 -24.15 -6.64
N SER A 64 4.89 -24.82 -6.90
CA SER A 64 4.71 -25.67 -8.09
C SER A 64 3.97 -24.98 -9.24
N ASN A 65 3.60 -23.70 -9.10
CA ASN A 65 2.84 -22.97 -10.11
C ASN A 65 3.25 -21.50 -10.19
N ASP A 66 4.19 -21.21 -11.09
CA ASP A 66 4.73 -19.86 -11.32
C ASP A 66 3.64 -18.83 -11.66
N ASN A 67 2.63 -19.22 -12.44
CA ASN A 67 1.54 -18.33 -12.82
C ASN A 67 0.70 -17.90 -11.61
N ALA A 68 0.47 -18.81 -10.66
CA ALA A 68 -0.23 -18.47 -9.41
C ALA A 68 0.64 -17.55 -8.55
N LEU A 69 1.96 -17.78 -8.51
CA LEU A 69 2.91 -16.95 -7.77
C LEU A 69 2.97 -15.52 -8.32
N TYR A 70 2.89 -15.35 -9.65
CA TYR A 70 2.78 -14.04 -10.29
C TYR A 70 1.49 -13.32 -9.93
N THR A 71 0.34 -14.01 -9.93
CA THR A 71 -0.93 -13.42 -9.50
C THR A 71 -0.89 -13.05 -8.02
N PHE A 72 -0.29 -13.88 -7.18
CA PHE A 72 -0.15 -13.62 -5.75
C PHE A 72 0.71 -12.39 -5.49
N SER A 73 1.87 -12.31 -6.15
CA SER A 73 2.77 -11.17 -6.06
C SER A 73 2.14 -9.89 -6.60
N PHE A 74 1.38 -9.99 -7.70
CA PHE A 74 0.64 -8.87 -8.26
C PHE A 74 -0.40 -8.33 -7.27
N LEU A 75 -1.24 -9.18 -6.69
CA LEU A 75 -2.25 -8.79 -5.71
C LEU A 75 -1.63 -8.19 -4.46
N MET A 76 -0.57 -8.80 -3.96
CA MET A 76 0.15 -8.33 -2.77
C MET A 76 0.68 -6.91 -3.00
N LEU A 77 1.38 -6.68 -4.12
CA LEU A 77 1.91 -5.35 -4.44
C LEU A 77 0.79 -4.34 -4.73
N LEU A 78 -0.31 -4.75 -5.36
CA LEU A 78 -1.46 -3.88 -5.62
C LEU A 78 -2.09 -3.41 -4.31
N TYR A 79 -2.37 -4.32 -3.37
CA TYR A 79 -2.98 -3.95 -2.09
C TYR A 79 -2.01 -3.17 -1.20
N PHE A 80 -0.72 -3.50 -1.21
CA PHE A 80 0.29 -2.69 -0.51
C PHE A 80 0.34 -1.27 -1.08
N ALA A 81 0.31 -1.10 -2.40
CA ALA A 81 0.26 0.22 -3.03
C ALA A 81 -1.01 0.99 -2.61
N ALA A 82 -2.18 0.37 -2.69
CA ALA A 82 -3.46 0.96 -2.31
C ALA A 82 -3.46 1.45 -0.85
N PHE A 83 -3.11 0.57 0.10
CA PHE A 83 -3.17 0.90 1.53
C PHE A 83 -2.02 1.82 1.97
N SER A 84 -0.84 1.71 1.37
CA SER A 84 0.27 2.61 1.68
C SER A 84 -0.04 4.05 1.29
N ILE A 85 -0.75 4.29 0.18
CA ILE A 85 -1.21 5.63 -0.21
C ILE A 85 -2.18 6.19 0.85
N VAL A 86 -3.12 5.37 1.32
CA VAL A 86 -4.07 5.76 2.38
C VAL A 86 -3.36 6.10 3.69
N SER A 87 -2.28 5.40 4.04
CA SER A 87 -1.45 5.73 5.21
C SER A 87 -0.60 6.98 4.97
N ALA A 88 0.09 7.07 3.84
CA ALA A 88 1.09 8.11 3.55
C ALA A 88 0.49 9.51 3.33
N ARG A 89 -0.81 9.62 3.02
CA ARG A 89 -1.49 10.91 2.81
C ARG A 89 -1.45 11.83 4.03
N GLU A 90 -1.38 11.25 5.23
CA GLU A 90 -1.50 11.98 6.49
C GLU A 90 -0.25 11.78 7.35
N ARG A 91 0.19 12.86 8.00
CA ARG A 91 1.37 12.84 8.89
C ARG A 91 1.06 12.18 10.24
N ARG A 92 -0.20 12.29 10.66
CA ARG A 92 -0.78 11.62 11.83
C ARG A 92 -1.33 10.25 11.43
N TRP A 93 -2.06 9.61 12.34
CA TRP A 93 -2.78 8.37 12.05
C TRP A 93 -3.67 8.55 10.81
N PHE A 94 -3.71 7.54 9.94
CA PHE A 94 -4.42 7.66 8.65
C PHE A 94 -5.91 8.05 8.81
N TRP A 95 -6.55 7.67 9.91
CA TRP A 95 -7.96 7.97 10.21
C TRP A 95 -8.20 9.40 10.74
N THR A 96 -7.15 10.21 10.92
CA THR A 96 -7.29 11.57 11.47
C THR A 96 -8.05 12.49 10.51
N THR A 97 -7.90 12.27 9.21
CA THR A 97 -8.60 13.03 8.16
C THR A 97 -9.26 12.09 7.17
N ALA A 98 -10.45 12.46 6.70
CA ALA A 98 -11.13 11.70 5.66
C ALA A 98 -10.46 11.93 4.29
N PRO A 99 -10.17 10.87 3.52
CA PRO A 99 -9.72 11.00 2.13
C PRO A 99 -10.74 11.72 1.24
N SER A 100 -10.28 12.43 0.21
CA SER A 100 -11.19 13.01 -0.79
C SER A 100 -12.01 11.92 -1.49
N LYS A 101 -13.22 12.27 -1.95
CA LYS A 101 -14.09 11.32 -2.67
C LYS A 101 -13.39 10.74 -3.91
N THR A 102 -12.58 11.55 -4.58
CA THR A 102 -11.81 11.13 -5.76
C THR A 102 -10.73 10.12 -5.39
N LEU A 103 -10.01 10.33 -4.28
CA LEU A 103 -9.01 9.39 -3.78
C LEU A 103 -9.65 8.06 -3.36
N VAL A 104 -10.76 8.10 -2.61
CA VAL A 104 -11.52 6.89 -2.26
C VAL A 104 -11.98 6.15 -3.51
N ALA A 105 -12.54 6.86 -4.48
CA ALA A 105 -13.02 6.26 -5.72
C ALA A 105 -11.88 5.62 -6.53
N ALA A 106 -10.73 6.30 -6.65
CA ALA A 106 -9.57 5.79 -7.38
C ALA A 106 -8.98 4.54 -6.72
N VAL A 107 -8.73 4.57 -5.41
CA VAL A 107 -8.21 3.41 -4.66
C VAL A 107 -9.21 2.25 -4.65
N THR A 108 -10.51 2.54 -4.49
CA THR A 108 -11.53 1.48 -4.54
C THR A 108 -11.61 0.86 -5.93
N ALA A 109 -11.55 1.69 -6.99
CA ALA A 109 -11.57 1.20 -8.36
C ALA A 109 -10.33 0.37 -8.69
N GLU A 110 -9.12 0.77 -8.31
CA GLU A 110 -7.91 0.00 -8.59
C GLU A 110 -7.93 -1.36 -7.88
N VAL A 111 -8.34 -1.38 -6.60
CA VAL A 111 -8.44 -2.59 -5.79
C VAL A 111 -9.51 -3.52 -6.38
N ALA A 112 -10.69 -2.99 -6.71
CA ALA A 112 -11.78 -3.77 -7.28
C ALA A 112 -11.40 -4.35 -8.65
N VAL A 113 -10.91 -3.52 -9.58
CA VAL A 113 -10.51 -3.94 -10.92
C VAL A 113 -9.38 -4.96 -10.83
N GLY A 114 -8.36 -4.71 -10.01
CA GLY A 114 -7.22 -5.63 -9.93
C GLY A 114 -7.62 -6.98 -9.34
N THR A 115 -8.49 -6.97 -8.33
CA THR A 115 -9.06 -8.19 -7.75
C THR A 115 -9.88 -8.96 -8.79
N VAL A 116 -10.79 -8.29 -9.50
CA VAL A 116 -11.63 -8.92 -10.53
C VAL A 116 -10.80 -9.51 -11.66
N LEU A 117 -9.77 -8.79 -12.12
CA LEU A 117 -8.85 -9.30 -13.16
C LEU A 117 -8.15 -10.58 -12.71
N THR A 118 -7.76 -10.67 -11.43
CA THR A 118 -7.14 -11.88 -10.89
C THR A 118 -8.10 -13.03 -10.64
N LEU A 119 -9.42 -12.77 -10.56
CA LEU A 119 -10.44 -13.81 -10.44
C LEU A 119 -10.84 -14.38 -11.81
N ILE A 120 -10.93 -13.52 -12.83
CA ILE A 120 -11.22 -13.92 -14.22
C ILE A 120 -10.00 -14.63 -14.84
N GLY A 121 -8.80 -14.21 -14.44
CA GLY A 121 -7.55 -14.67 -15.02
C GLY A 121 -7.21 -13.90 -16.30
N LEU A 122 -5.91 -13.69 -16.52
CA LEU A 122 -5.36 -13.08 -17.72
C LEU A 122 -4.23 -13.97 -18.26
N PRO A 123 -3.84 -13.85 -19.54
CA PRO A 123 -2.66 -14.55 -20.05
C PRO A 123 -1.43 -14.23 -19.20
N GLY A 124 -0.89 -15.24 -18.49
CA GLY A 124 0.22 -15.10 -17.54
C GLY A 124 -0.15 -14.80 -16.08
N LEU A 125 -1.45 -14.70 -15.76
CA LEU A 125 -1.98 -14.58 -14.40
C LEU A 125 -3.06 -15.64 -14.18
N ALA A 126 -2.69 -16.74 -13.53
CA ALA A 126 -3.65 -17.79 -13.19
C ALA A 126 -4.61 -17.31 -12.10
N PRO A 127 -5.90 -17.68 -12.16
CA PRO A 127 -6.85 -17.30 -11.14
C PRO A 127 -6.49 -17.92 -9.79
N LEU A 128 -6.52 -17.10 -8.74
CA LEU A 128 -6.27 -17.54 -7.38
C LEU A 128 -7.59 -17.95 -6.69
N PRO A 129 -7.56 -18.95 -5.81
CA PRO A 129 -8.66 -19.21 -4.88
C PRO A 129 -9.05 -17.95 -4.10
N TRP A 130 -10.35 -17.71 -3.96
CA TRP A 130 -10.88 -16.50 -3.30
C TRP A 130 -10.36 -16.32 -1.87
N TRP A 131 -10.09 -17.41 -1.14
CA TRP A 131 -9.57 -17.37 0.23
C TRP A 131 -8.13 -16.86 0.29
N LEU A 132 -7.31 -17.13 -0.74
CA LEU A 132 -5.95 -16.58 -0.85
C LEU A 132 -6.01 -15.09 -1.15
N THR A 133 -6.89 -14.67 -2.07
CA THR A 133 -7.13 -13.25 -2.36
C THR A 133 -7.52 -12.48 -1.09
N PHE A 134 -8.45 -13.04 -0.30
CA PHE A 134 -8.85 -12.45 0.98
C PHE A 134 -7.70 -12.43 1.99
N ALA A 135 -6.89 -13.49 2.07
CA ALA A 135 -5.73 -13.52 2.95
C ALA A 135 -4.69 -12.43 2.60
N VAL A 136 -4.41 -12.24 1.30
CA VAL A 136 -3.50 -11.18 0.81
C VAL A 136 -4.07 -9.79 1.13
N PHE A 137 -5.37 -9.60 0.94
CA PHE A 137 -6.05 -8.35 1.28
C PHE A 137 -5.96 -8.03 2.77
N ALA A 138 -6.34 -8.99 3.62
CA ALA A 138 -6.31 -8.82 5.07
C ALA A 138 -4.88 -8.60 5.60
N TYR A 139 -3.91 -9.33 5.05
CA TYR A 139 -2.50 -9.15 5.37
C TYR A 139 -2.03 -7.73 5.02
N ALA A 140 -2.26 -7.28 3.78
CA ALA A 140 -1.86 -5.94 3.34
C ALA A 140 -2.56 -4.83 4.13
N LEU A 141 -3.84 -5.00 4.46
CA LEU A 141 -4.60 -4.06 5.29
C LEU A 141 -3.95 -3.90 6.67
N PHE A 142 -3.66 -5.03 7.34
CA PHE A 142 -3.04 -5.04 8.66
C PHE A 142 -1.61 -4.48 8.61
N SER A 143 -0.81 -4.91 7.65
CA SER A 143 0.57 -4.45 7.46
C SER A 143 0.63 -2.94 7.24
N CYS A 144 -0.12 -2.43 6.25
CA CYS A 144 -0.03 -1.03 5.87
C CYS A 144 -0.73 -0.09 6.84
N LEU A 145 -1.97 -0.39 7.26
CA LEU A 145 -2.76 0.56 8.05
C LEU A 145 -2.54 0.45 9.55
N LEU A 146 -1.95 -0.65 10.05
CA LEU A 146 -1.63 -0.80 11.47
C LEU A 146 -0.13 -0.71 11.72
N VAL A 147 0.67 -1.63 11.16
CA VAL A 147 2.11 -1.73 11.47
C VAL A 147 2.86 -0.54 10.88
N ASN A 148 2.73 -0.34 9.57
CA ASN A 148 3.42 0.74 8.87
C ASN A 148 2.88 2.12 9.27
N ASP A 149 1.57 2.26 9.52
CA ASP A 149 1.02 3.53 10.00
C ASP A 149 1.55 3.88 11.40
N ALA A 150 1.65 2.90 12.31
CA ALA A 150 2.24 3.11 13.62
C ALA A 150 3.74 3.48 13.54
N LEU A 151 4.51 2.78 12.69
CA LEU A 151 5.91 3.08 12.43
C LEU A 151 6.07 4.50 11.88
N LYS A 152 5.28 4.85 10.86
CA LYS A 152 5.23 6.19 10.27
C LYS A 152 4.97 7.25 11.35
N VAL A 153 3.92 7.10 12.14
CA VAL A 153 3.55 8.07 13.18
C VAL A 153 4.65 8.22 14.24
N ALA A 154 5.25 7.11 14.68
CA ALA A 154 6.35 7.13 15.65
C ALA A 154 7.58 7.86 15.08
N MET A 155 7.97 7.55 13.84
CA MET A 155 9.13 8.17 13.20
C MET A 155 8.91 9.63 12.85
N ILE A 156 7.73 10.02 12.39
CA ILE A 156 7.42 11.44 12.12
C ILE A 156 7.49 12.24 13.43
N LYS A 157 6.97 11.72 14.55
CA LYS A 157 7.10 12.38 15.85
C LYS A 157 8.56 12.54 16.29
N TRP A 158 9.41 11.58 15.96
CA TRP A 158 10.83 11.61 16.35
C TRP A 158 11.69 12.49 15.43
N ARG A 159 11.56 12.33 14.11
CA ARG A 159 12.42 12.96 13.10
C ARG A 159 11.87 14.27 12.54
N VAL A 160 10.56 14.49 12.63
CA VAL A 160 9.88 15.68 12.11
C VAL A 160 8.88 16.25 13.14
N PRO A 161 9.31 16.59 14.37
CA PRO A 161 8.40 17.02 15.43
C PRO A 161 7.62 18.29 15.09
N ILE A 162 8.21 19.19 14.29
CA ILE A 162 7.58 20.44 13.83
C ILE A 162 6.35 20.17 12.95
N ALA A 163 6.32 19.02 12.26
CA ALA A 163 5.25 18.67 11.33
C ALA A 163 3.97 18.13 11.99
N VAL A 164 4.02 17.82 13.30
CA VAL A 164 2.89 17.24 14.07
C VAL A 164 2.31 18.22 15.09
N GLY A 165 3.10 19.24 15.49
CA GLY A 165 2.73 20.23 16.50
C GLY A 165 1.73 21.27 16.05
#